data_AF-G0VNM2-F1
#
_entry.id   AF-G0VNM2-F1
#
_cell.length_a   1.000
_cell.length_b   1.000
_cell.length_c   1.000
_cell.angle_alpha   90.00
_cell.angle_beta   90.00
_cell.angle_gamma   90.00
#
_symmetry.space_group_name_H-M   'P 1'
#
loop_
_entity.id
_entity.type
_entity.pdbx_description
1 polymer ?
#
loop_
_entity_poly.entity_id
_entity_poly.type
_entity_poly.pdbx_seq_one_letter_code
_entity_poly.pdbx_strand_id
1 'polypeptide(L)'
;MTKRKNVLNQTTPINEVKNPIKPYEDKEKRIVFDISFKGLFYFVDCKGFTNRLRNEKEFSEKFSQFITLIHKLEKKEFGQELIQEPGMRHCHLIKQEEKRELVHKCFVESLKECVSQPDQREDYWAQITEGEKLYQIGFEKEWRFIGIYKENRNLFYILLFDWHHSLFPDERRNTINLKLMKYSLFGRNK
;
A
#
# COMPACT_ATOMS: atom_id res chain seq x y z
N MET A 1 52.89 -1.92 -26.21
CA MET A 1 51.72 -1.04 -26.47
C MET A 1 50.52 -1.92 -26.78
N THR A 2 49.63 -2.11 -25.81
CA THR A 2 48.51 -3.06 -25.90
C THR A 2 47.26 -2.30 -26.36
N LYS A 3 46.77 -2.59 -27.57
CA LYS A 3 45.53 -1.99 -28.10
C LYS A 3 44.33 -2.47 -27.27
N ARG A 4 43.71 -1.55 -26.52
CA ARG A 4 42.41 -1.79 -25.87
C ARG A 4 41.33 -1.87 -26.95
N LYS A 5 40.64 -3.00 -27.06
CA LYS A 5 39.40 -3.14 -27.84
C LYS A 5 38.26 -2.48 -27.06
N ASN A 6 37.67 -1.43 -27.62
CA ASN A 6 36.40 -0.89 -27.13
C ASN A 6 35.28 -1.87 -27.50
N VAL A 7 34.62 -2.45 -26.51
CA VAL A 7 33.40 -3.24 -26.70
C VAL A 7 32.20 -2.29 -26.56
N LEU A 8 31.52 -2.02 -27.67
CA LEU A 8 30.22 -1.32 -27.68
C LEU A 8 29.15 -2.33 -27.29
N ASN A 9 28.70 -2.31 -26.03
CA ASN A 9 27.48 -2.99 -25.62
C ASN A 9 26.28 -2.14 -26.06
N GLN A 10 25.86 -2.28 -27.30
CA GLN A 10 24.53 -1.85 -27.72
C GLN A 10 23.57 -3.02 -27.48
N THR A 11 22.96 -3.08 -26.29
CA THR A 11 21.81 -3.95 -26.04
C THR A 11 20.58 -3.28 -26.64
N THR A 12 20.32 -3.55 -27.91
CA THR A 12 19.03 -3.23 -28.53
C THR A 12 17.98 -4.18 -27.95
N PRO A 13 16.83 -3.71 -27.42
CA PRO A 13 15.79 -4.61 -26.93
C PRO A 13 15.22 -5.40 -28.11
N ILE A 14 15.36 -6.73 -28.09
CA ILE A 14 15.03 -7.59 -29.24
C ILE A 14 13.53 -7.86 -29.37
N ASN A 15 12.70 -7.58 -28.37
CA ASN A 15 11.25 -7.79 -28.48
C ASN A 15 10.47 -6.72 -27.72
N GLU A 16 9.64 -5.95 -28.43
CA GLU A 16 8.52 -5.24 -27.81
C GLU A 16 7.51 -6.29 -27.32
N VAL A 17 7.29 -6.34 -26.00
CA VAL A 17 6.22 -7.16 -25.42
C VAL A 17 4.89 -6.55 -25.85
N LYS A 18 4.30 -7.09 -26.92
CA LYS A 18 2.92 -6.79 -27.30
C LYS A 18 2.01 -7.44 -26.28
N ASN A 19 1.59 -6.69 -25.28
CA ASN A 19 0.51 -7.11 -24.40
C ASN A 19 -0.78 -7.20 -25.23
N PRO A 20 -1.37 -8.40 -25.42
CA PRO A 20 -2.57 -8.56 -26.25
C PRO A 20 -3.82 -7.96 -25.57
N ILE A 21 -3.73 -7.71 -24.27
CA ILE A 21 -4.77 -7.07 -23.48
C ILE A 21 -4.54 -5.56 -23.56
N LYS A 22 -5.46 -4.86 -24.23
CA LYS A 22 -5.51 -3.40 -24.11
C LYS A 22 -5.67 -3.04 -22.63
N PRO A 23 -4.92 -2.06 -22.10
CA PRO A 23 -5.15 -1.56 -20.76
C PRO A 23 -6.63 -1.23 -20.58
N TYR A 24 -7.20 -1.59 -19.43
CA TYR A 24 -8.56 -1.19 -19.10
C TYR A 24 -8.62 0.35 -19.06
N GLU A 25 -9.42 0.94 -19.95
CA GLU A 25 -9.71 2.38 -19.93
C GLU A 25 -11.05 2.59 -19.24
N ASP A 26 -11.01 3.11 -18.01
CA ASP A 26 -12.23 3.50 -17.32
C ASP A 26 -12.78 4.80 -17.91
N LYS A 27 -13.89 4.69 -18.64
CA LYS A 27 -14.55 5.85 -19.27
C LYS A 27 -15.04 6.88 -18.25
N GLU A 28 -15.32 6.44 -17.02
CA GLU A 28 -15.79 7.30 -15.94
C GLU A 28 -14.64 7.97 -15.17
N LYS A 29 -13.37 7.66 -15.49
CA LYS A 29 -12.20 8.14 -14.78
C LYS A 29 -12.34 7.96 -13.26
N ARG A 30 -12.80 6.80 -12.81
CA ARG A 30 -12.86 6.47 -11.39
C ARG A 30 -11.48 6.11 -10.87
N ILE A 31 -11.24 6.39 -9.59
CA ILE A 31 -10.05 5.94 -8.90
C ILE A 31 -10.12 4.42 -8.77
N VAL A 32 -9.13 3.73 -9.32
CA VAL A 32 -8.96 2.28 -9.18
C VAL A 32 -8.15 1.99 -7.93
N PHE A 33 -8.74 1.31 -6.95
CA PHE A 33 -8.03 0.85 -5.76
C PHE A 33 -7.46 -0.54 -5.98
N ASP A 34 -6.14 -0.65 -6.08
CA ASP A 34 -5.45 -1.91 -6.33
C ASP A 34 -5.12 -2.62 -5.02
N ILE A 35 -5.75 -3.78 -4.83
CA ILE A 35 -5.57 -4.69 -3.69
C ILE A 35 -4.89 -6.01 -4.08
N SER A 36 -4.31 -6.08 -5.28
CA SER A 36 -3.68 -7.30 -5.82
C SER A 36 -2.38 -7.68 -5.10
N PHE A 37 -1.81 -6.74 -4.33
CA PHE A 37 -0.62 -6.98 -3.53
C PHE A 37 -0.89 -8.01 -2.43
N LYS A 38 -0.39 -9.23 -2.58
CA LYS A 38 -0.57 -10.29 -1.57
C LYS A 38 -0.04 -9.91 -0.19
N GLY A 39 1.04 -9.11 -0.13
CA GLY A 39 1.62 -8.65 1.14
C GLY A 39 0.68 -7.81 1.99
N LEU A 40 -0.33 -7.21 1.38
CA LEU A 40 -1.39 -6.47 2.07
C LEU A 40 -2.12 -7.31 3.12
N PHE A 41 -2.18 -8.62 2.90
CA PHE A 41 -2.91 -9.59 3.74
C PHE A 41 -1.99 -10.48 4.59
N TYR A 42 -0.67 -10.31 4.48
CA TYR A 42 0.31 -10.96 5.35
C TYR A 42 0.42 -10.26 6.69
N PHE A 43 0.98 -10.99 7.66
CA PHE A 43 1.24 -10.48 8.99
C PHE A 43 2.28 -9.36 9.00
N VAL A 44 1.95 -8.24 9.65
CA VAL A 44 2.88 -7.18 10.00
C VAL A 44 2.82 -6.92 11.51
N ASP A 45 4.00 -6.91 12.14
CA ASP A 45 4.24 -6.35 13.48
C ASP A 45 5.58 -5.64 13.45
N CYS A 46 5.52 -4.31 13.44
CA CYS A 46 6.69 -3.48 13.31
C CYS A 46 6.52 -2.19 14.10
N LYS A 47 7.38 -1.97 15.10
CA LYS A 47 7.45 -0.72 15.89
C LYS A 47 6.08 -0.21 16.40
N GLY A 48 5.23 -1.12 16.88
CA GLY A 48 3.91 -0.78 17.41
C GLY A 48 2.80 -0.65 16.37
N PHE A 49 3.12 -0.83 15.09
CA PHE A 49 2.14 -1.03 14.02
C PHE A 49 1.85 -2.52 13.85
N THR A 50 0.58 -2.88 13.73
CA THR A 50 0.17 -4.20 13.29
C THR A 50 -1.08 -4.13 12.42
N ASN A 51 -1.22 -5.06 11.49
CA ASN A 51 -2.46 -5.28 10.74
C ASN A 51 -3.22 -6.53 11.24
N ARG A 52 -2.83 -7.11 12.40
CA ARG A 52 -3.54 -8.26 12.97
C ARG A 52 -4.90 -7.86 13.51
N LEU A 53 -5.87 -8.76 13.37
CA LEU A 53 -7.19 -8.63 13.97
C LEU A 53 -7.40 -9.70 15.04
N ARG A 54 -8.49 -9.63 15.79
CA ARG A 54 -8.81 -10.61 16.83
C ARG A 54 -9.14 -11.97 16.24
N ASN A 55 -9.89 -11.99 15.15
CA ASN A 55 -10.41 -13.20 14.53
C ASN A 55 -10.94 -12.91 13.11
N GLU A 56 -11.37 -13.98 12.43
CA GLU A 56 -11.97 -13.93 11.09
C GLU A 56 -13.22 -13.05 11.02
N LYS A 57 -14.06 -13.06 12.07
CA LYS A 57 -15.27 -12.24 12.10
C LYS A 57 -14.93 -10.75 12.02
N GLU A 58 -13.98 -10.29 12.83
CA GLU A 58 -13.51 -8.90 12.79
C GLU A 58 -12.86 -8.56 11.44
N PHE A 59 -12.15 -9.51 10.82
CA PHE A 59 -11.64 -9.32 9.46
C PHE A 59 -12.76 -9.11 8.45
N SER A 60 -13.76 -10.00 8.44
CA SER A 60 -14.89 -9.89 7.51
C SER A 60 -15.65 -8.57 7.69
N GLU A 61 -15.85 -8.13 8.94
CA GLU A 61 -16.50 -6.85 9.25
C GLU A 61 -15.68 -5.67 8.72
N LYS A 62 -14.39 -5.58 9.07
CA LYS A 62 -13.52 -4.49 8.62
C LYS A 62 -13.30 -4.49 7.10
N PHE A 63 -13.19 -5.67 6.49
CA PHE A 63 -13.01 -5.78 5.04
C PHE A 63 -14.27 -5.36 4.28
N SER A 64 -15.47 -5.71 4.76
CA SER A 64 -16.74 -5.23 4.19
C SER A 64 -16.85 -3.70 4.27
N GLN A 65 -16.45 -3.12 5.40
CA GLN A 65 -16.38 -1.67 5.56
C GLN A 65 -15.35 -1.05 4.59
N PHE A 66 -14.19 -1.70 4.39
CA PHE A 66 -13.19 -1.33 3.40
C PHE A 66 -13.72 -1.27 1.97
N ILE A 67 -14.42 -2.31 1.54
CA ILE A 67 -15.07 -2.32 0.22
C ILE A 67 -16.11 -1.19 0.13
N THR A 68 -16.90 -0.96 1.18
CA THR A 68 -17.88 0.14 1.21
C THR A 68 -17.22 1.51 1.08
N LEU A 69 -16.05 1.72 1.67
CA LEU A 69 -15.28 2.96 1.49
C LEU A 69 -14.81 3.13 0.05
N ILE A 70 -14.22 2.09 -0.55
CA ILE A 70 -13.77 2.16 -1.95
C ILE A 70 -14.91 2.65 -2.85
N HIS A 71 -16.11 2.08 -2.72
CA HIS A 71 -17.27 2.48 -3.52
C HIS A 71 -17.70 3.95 -3.30
N LYS A 72 -17.46 4.49 -2.10
CA LYS A 72 -17.72 5.91 -1.81
C LYS A 72 -16.66 6.85 -2.38
N LEU A 73 -15.42 6.35 -2.55
CA LEU A 73 -14.29 7.15 -3.00
C LEU A 73 -14.03 7.04 -4.50
N GLU A 74 -14.40 5.94 -5.15
CA GLU A 74 -14.03 5.65 -6.55
C GLU A 74 -14.47 6.76 -7.52
N LYS A 75 -15.57 7.46 -7.23
CA LYS A 75 -16.10 8.53 -8.11
C LYS A 75 -15.51 9.92 -7.83
N LYS A 76 -14.65 10.04 -6.83
CA LYS A 76 -14.02 11.32 -6.46
C LYS A 76 -12.81 11.60 -7.35
N GLU A 77 -12.52 12.86 -7.60
CA GLU A 77 -11.21 13.30 -8.09
C GLU A 77 -10.19 13.19 -6.95
N PHE A 78 -9.05 12.55 -7.22
CA PHE A 78 -8.06 12.24 -6.20
C PHE A 78 -7.46 13.50 -5.57
N GLY A 79 -7.06 14.49 -6.37
CA GLY A 79 -6.41 15.69 -5.85
C GLY A 79 -7.36 16.58 -5.06
N GLN A 80 -8.39 17.10 -5.72
CA GLN A 80 -9.29 18.13 -5.22
C GLN A 80 -10.30 17.57 -4.22
N GLU A 81 -11.05 16.52 -4.58
CA GLU A 81 -12.20 16.05 -3.80
C GLU A 81 -11.85 15.03 -2.72
N LEU A 82 -10.66 14.42 -2.80
CA LEU A 82 -10.20 13.42 -1.84
C LEU A 82 -9.07 13.95 -0.95
N ILE A 83 -8.03 14.59 -1.50
CA ILE A 83 -6.86 15.04 -0.73
C ILE A 83 -6.98 16.48 -0.22
N GLN A 84 -7.63 17.38 -0.95
CA GLN A 84 -7.73 18.81 -0.60
C GLN A 84 -9.03 19.19 0.09
N GLU A 85 -10.07 18.36 -0.04
CA GLU A 85 -11.40 18.59 0.55
C GLU A 85 -11.34 18.67 2.09
N PRO A 86 -11.76 19.78 2.72
CA PRO A 86 -11.69 19.96 4.17
C PRO A 86 -12.44 18.91 5.00
N GLY A 87 -13.47 18.28 4.42
CA GLY A 87 -14.23 17.18 5.02
C GLY A 87 -13.48 15.85 5.04
N MET A 88 -12.42 15.70 4.24
CA MET A 88 -11.67 14.46 4.05
C MET A 88 -10.38 14.43 4.87
N ARG A 89 -10.44 14.79 6.16
CA ARG A 89 -9.27 14.96 7.05
C ARG A 89 -8.39 13.73 7.23
N HIS A 90 -8.92 12.54 6.94
CA HIS A 90 -8.19 11.27 7.02
C HIS A 90 -7.67 10.80 5.65
N CYS A 91 -7.84 11.61 4.61
CA CYS A 91 -7.32 11.41 3.27
C CYS A 91 -6.28 12.49 2.99
N HIS A 92 -5.00 12.17 3.19
CA HIS A 92 -3.95 13.17 3.08
C HIS A 92 -2.59 12.57 2.72
N LEU A 93 -1.73 13.44 2.20
CA LEU A 93 -0.31 13.17 2.04
C LEU A 93 0.35 12.92 3.41
N ILE A 94 1.13 11.85 3.52
CA ILE A 94 1.97 11.58 4.68
C ILE A 94 3.27 12.36 4.50
N LYS A 95 3.36 13.53 5.16
CA LYS A 95 4.52 14.44 5.06
C LYS A 95 5.61 14.14 6.08
N GLN A 96 5.24 13.50 7.19
CA GLN A 96 6.11 13.23 8.32
C GLN A 96 7.08 12.09 7.99
N GLU A 97 8.39 12.37 8.04
CA GLU A 97 9.41 11.41 7.63
C GLU A 97 9.40 10.15 8.49
N GLU A 98 9.21 10.29 9.80
CA GLU A 98 9.13 9.16 10.73
C GLU A 98 7.95 8.21 10.42
N LYS A 99 6.87 8.77 9.85
CA LYS A 99 5.70 7.98 9.42
C LYS A 99 5.97 7.29 8.09
N ARG A 100 6.63 7.96 7.15
CA ARG A 100 7.06 7.36 5.88
C ARG A 100 8.05 6.21 6.11
N GLU A 101 9.01 6.38 7.00
CA GLU A 101 9.92 5.33 7.42
C GLU A 101 9.20 4.14 8.07
N LEU A 102 8.17 4.40 8.89
CA LEU A 102 7.38 3.33 9.50
C LEU A 102 6.61 2.54 8.42
N VAL A 103 6.01 3.24 7.45
CA VAL A 103 5.33 2.60 6.30
C VAL A 103 6.31 1.72 5.52
N HIS A 104 7.50 2.23 5.21
CA HIS A 104 8.57 1.47 4.55
C HIS A 104 8.92 0.19 5.34
N LYS A 105 9.22 0.31 6.63
CA LYS A 105 9.56 -0.83 7.49
C LYS A 105 8.43 -1.85 7.58
N CYS A 106 7.18 -1.41 7.70
CA CYS A 106 6.00 -2.28 7.73
C CYS A 106 5.77 -2.98 6.38
N PHE A 107 5.97 -2.29 5.27
CA PHE A 107 5.85 -2.87 3.93
C PHE A 107 6.90 -3.96 3.72
N VAL A 108 8.18 -3.68 4.04
CA VAL A 108 9.26 -4.66 3.97
C VAL A 108 9.01 -5.85 4.90
N GLU A 109 8.47 -5.61 6.09
CA GLU A 109 8.05 -6.68 7.01
C GLU A 109 6.99 -7.59 6.37
N SER A 110 5.99 -7.02 5.68
CA SER A 110 4.93 -7.77 5.02
C SER A 110 5.46 -8.73 3.94
N LEU A 111 6.57 -8.38 3.29
CA LEU A 111 7.19 -9.18 2.25
C LEU A 111 7.97 -10.38 2.77
N LYS A 112 8.20 -10.51 4.08
CA LYS A 112 8.95 -11.64 4.66
C LYS A 112 8.33 -13.00 4.35
N GLU A 113 7.02 -13.04 4.16
CA GLU A 113 6.26 -14.27 3.91
C GLU A 113 6.33 -14.73 2.44
N CYS A 114 6.76 -13.88 1.50
CA CYS A 114 6.83 -14.22 0.07
C CYS A 114 8.18 -13.95 -0.60
N VAL A 115 9.05 -13.15 0.02
CA VAL A 115 10.40 -12.82 -0.48
C VAL A 115 11.39 -13.13 0.63
N SER A 116 12.34 -14.03 0.38
CA SER A 116 13.26 -14.52 1.43
C SER A 116 14.44 -13.58 1.66
N GLN A 117 14.97 -12.96 0.61
CA GLN A 117 16.17 -12.12 0.68
C GLN A 117 15.83 -10.68 1.09
N PRO A 118 16.49 -10.10 2.11
CA PRO A 118 16.25 -8.72 2.53
C PRO A 118 16.42 -7.70 1.40
N ASP A 119 17.51 -7.78 0.63
CA ASP A 119 17.81 -6.83 -0.45
C ASP A 119 16.71 -6.81 -1.52
N GLN A 120 16.14 -7.98 -1.85
CA GLN A 120 15.02 -8.07 -2.78
C GLN A 120 13.76 -7.35 -2.26
N ARG A 121 13.51 -7.39 -0.94
CA ARG A 121 12.35 -6.67 -0.35
C ARG A 121 12.52 -5.16 -0.46
N GLU A 122 13.75 -4.68 -0.30
CA GLU A 122 14.10 -3.28 -0.51
C GLU A 122 13.95 -2.89 -1.98
N ASP A 123 14.40 -3.74 -2.91
CA ASP A 123 14.19 -3.53 -4.35
C ASP A 123 12.70 -3.43 -4.70
N TYR A 124 11.84 -4.27 -4.10
CA TYR A 124 10.38 -4.17 -4.26
C TYR A 124 9.84 -2.82 -3.79
N TRP A 125 10.27 -2.35 -2.62
CA TRP A 125 9.87 -1.05 -2.11
C TRP A 125 10.29 0.08 -3.07
N ALA A 126 11.55 0.08 -3.49
CA ALA A 126 12.09 1.07 -4.41
C ALA A 126 11.31 1.08 -5.73
N GLN A 127 11.11 -0.07 -6.37
CA GLN A 127 10.38 -0.18 -7.64
C GLN A 127 8.93 0.31 -7.56
N ILE A 128 8.28 0.14 -6.42
CA ILE A 128 6.88 0.54 -6.25
C ILE A 128 6.78 2.03 -5.92
N THR A 129 7.68 2.56 -5.08
CA THR A 129 7.56 3.90 -4.48
C THR A 129 8.48 4.97 -5.06
N GLU A 130 9.38 4.62 -5.98
CA GLU A 130 10.32 5.59 -6.59
C GLU A 130 9.58 6.76 -7.24
N GLY A 131 9.88 7.98 -6.78
CA GLY A 131 9.25 9.22 -7.26
C GLY A 131 7.82 9.44 -6.76
N GLU A 132 7.24 8.49 -6.04
CA GLU A 132 5.84 8.51 -5.63
C GLU A 132 5.64 9.07 -4.22
N LYS A 133 4.47 9.66 -4.00
CA LYS A 133 4.04 10.18 -2.68
C LYS A 133 3.22 9.15 -1.94
N LEU A 134 3.42 9.06 -0.63
CA LEU A 134 2.63 8.20 0.26
C LEU A 134 1.41 8.94 0.79
N TYR A 135 0.26 8.31 0.70
CA TYR A 135 -1.00 8.86 1.18
C TYR A 135 -1.63 7.90 2.19
N GLN A 136 -2.30 8.48 3.18
CA GLN A 136 -3.25 7.79 4.02
C GLN A 136 -4.64 8.13 3.52
N ILE A 137 -5.52 7.12 3.40
CA ILE A 137 -6.92 7.28 3.01
C ILE A 137 -7.81 6.57 4.04
N GLY A 138 -8.89 7.23 4.47
CA GLY A 138 -9.83 6.66 5.44
C GLY A 138 -10.99 7.60 5.78
N PHE A 139 -11.95 7.09 6.56
CA PHE A 139 -13.02 7.87 7.20
C PHE A 139 -12.85 7.92 8.71
N GLU A 140 -13.69 8.74 9.34
CA GLU A 140 -13.67 8.94 10.78
C GLU A 140 -13.93 7.62 11.55
N LYS A 141 -13.14 7.44 12.61
CA LYS A 141 -13.22 6.44 13.68
C LYS A 141 -12.52 5.08 13.54
N GLU A 142 -12.40 4.37 12.42
CA GLU A 142 -12.12 2.93 12.59
C GLU A 142 -10.96 2.29 11.82
N TRP A 143 -10.56 2.75 10.63
CA TRP A 143 -9.43 2.15 9.91
C TRP A 143 -9.03 2.99 8.68
N ARG A 144 -7.77 2.83 8.25
CA ARG A 144 -7.20 3.52 7.10
C ARG A 144 -6.44 2.53 6.23
N PHE A 145 -6.15 2.94 5.01
CA PHE A 145 -5.17 2.26 4.19
C PHE A 145 -4.13 3.26 3.68
N ILE A 146 -2.93 2.75 3.48
CA ILE A 146 -1.77 3.52 3.08
C ILE A 146 -1.35 3.04 1.70
N GLY A 147 -1.02 3.98 0.84
CA GLY A 147 -0.63 3.64 -0.52
C GLY A 147 -0.02 4.80 -1.29
N ILE A 148 0.18 4.55 -2.57
CA ILE A 148 0.66 5.53 -3.55
C ILE A 148 -0.41 5.74 -4.60
N TYR A 149 -0.43 6.91 -5.22
CA TYR A 149 -1.36 7.22 -6.29
C TYR A 149 -0.63 7.47 -7.60
N LYS A 150 -0.91 6.64 -8.60
CA LYS A 150 -0.37 6.72 -9.96
C LYS A 150 -1.35 7.49 -10.84
N GLU A 151 -1.14 8.80 -10.95
CA GLU A 151 -2.03 9.74 -11.63
C GLU A 151 -2.31 9.34 -13.09
N ASN A 152 -1.28 8.87 -13.81
CA ASN A 152 -1.40 8.43 -15.20
C ASN A 152 -2.35 7.23 -15.41
N ARG A 153 -2.68 6.49 -14.34
CA ARG A 153 -3.58 5.33 -14.36
C ARG A 153 -4.83 5.54 -13.51
N ASN A 154 -4.95 6.70 -12.87
CA ASN A 154 -5.93 6.96 -11.82
C ASN A 154 -6.01 5.81 -10.81
N LEU A 155 -4.85 5.29 -10.40
CA LEU A 155 -4.74 4.05 -9.63
C LEU A 155 -4.11 4.32 -8.27
N PHE A 156 -4.83 3.96 -7.23
CA PHE A 156 -4.33 3.96 -5.87
C PHE A 156 -3.85 2.56 -5.49
N TYR A 157 -2.53 2.38 -5.40
CA TYR A 157 -1.91 1.10 -5.04
C TYR A 157 -1.79 0.98 -3.53
N ILE A 158 -2.53 0.04 -2.94
CA ILE A 158 -2.57 -0.12 -1.49
C ILE A 158 -1.38 -0.96 -1.02
N LEU A 159 -0.60 -0.39 -0.11
CA LEU A 159 0.60 -0.99 0.45
C LEU A 159 0.33 -1.65 1.81
N LEU A 160 -0.49 -1.02 2.65
CA LEU A 160 -0.77 -1.47 4.01
C LEU A 160 -2.20 -1.15 4.43
N PHE A 161 -2.78 -2.05 5.24
CA PHE A 161 -3.97 -1.75 6.03
C PHE A 161 -3.60 -1.30 7.43
N ASP A 162 -4.08 -0.13 7.85
CA ASP A 162 -4.00 0.38 9.21
C ASP A 162 -5.37 0.24 9.91
N TRP A 163 -5.65 -0.97 10.39
CA TRP A 163 -6.91 -1.29 11.05
C TRP A 163 -7.11 -0.63 12.41
N HIS A 164 -6.02 -0.09 12.99
CA HIS A 164 -5.94 0.31 14.40
C HIS A 164 -5.53 1.76 14.61
N HIS A 165 -5.38 2.54 13.54
CA HIS A 165 -4.85 3.90 13.61
C HIS A 165 -3.43 3.95 14.19
N SER A 166 -2.61 2.93 13.92
CA SER A 166 -1.27 2.83 14.49
C SER A 166 -0.28 3.77 13.81
N LEU A 167 -0.53 4.20 12.56
CA LEU A 167 0.36 5.13 11.89
C LEU A 167 0.29 6.54 12.52
N PHE A 168 -0.92 7.05 12.77
CA PHE A 168 -1.16 8.32 13.43
C PHE A 168 -1.93 8.10 14.75
N PRO A 169 -1.26 7.62 15.80
CA PRO A 169 -1.95 7.23 17.02
C PRO A 169 -2.59 8.43 17.72
N ASP A 170 -3.82 8.22 18.21
CA ASP A 170 -4.49 9.13 19.14
C ASP A 170 -4.46 8.46 20.52
N GLU A 171 -3.68 9.02 21.45
CA GLU A 171 -3.49 8.49 22.80
C GLU A 171 -4.79 8.31 23.59
N ARG A 172 -5.85 9.07 23.23
CA ARG A 172 -7.15 8.99 23.91
C ARG A 172 -8.05 7.88 23.37
N ARG A 173 -7.74 7.33 22.18
CA ARG A 173 -8.62 6.42 21.44
C ARG A 173 -7.96 5.08 21.09
N ASN A 174 -6.63 5.01 21.07
CA ASN A 174 -5.91 3.77 20.79
C ASN A 174 -5.84 2.88 22.04
N THR A 175 -6.80 1.98 22.18
CA THR A 175 -6.91 0.99 23.27
C THR A 175 -6.58 -0.44 22.82
N ILE A 176 -5.87 -0.58 21.70
CA ILE A 176 -5.51 -1.88 21.13
C ILE A 176 -4.72 -2.73 22.15
N ASN A 177 -5.31 -3.87 22.52
CA ASN A 177 -4.60 -4.90 23.25
C ASN A 177 -3.95 -5.87 22.26
N LEU A 178 -2.66 -5.66 21.99
CA LEU A 178 -1.88 -6.48 21.05
C LEU A 178 -1.93 -7.99 21.36
N LYS A 179 -2.11 -8.39 22.63
CA LYS A 179 -2.20 -9.81 23.02
C LYS A 179 -3.44 -10.51 22.45
N LEU A 180 -4.50 -9.76 22.14
CA LEU A 180 -5.74 -10.28 21.58
C LEU A 180 -5.71 -10.33 20.05
N MET A 181 -4.72 -9.70 19.39
CA MET A 181 -4.60 -9.66 17.94
C MET A 181 -3.80 -10.86 17.43
N LYS A 182 -4.50 -11.82 16.81
CA LYS A 182 -3.92 -13.12 16.43
C LYS A 182 -4.20 -13.53 14.98
N TYR A 183 -5.09 -12.83 14.31
CA TYR A 183 -5.58 -13.19 12.99
C TYR A 183 -4.95 -12.33 11.88
N SER A 184 -4.50 -12.98 10.81
CA SER A 184 -4.26 -12.40 9.49
C SER A 184 -4.88 -13.31 8.43
N LEU A 185 -5.35 -12.76 7.31
CA LEU A 185 -6.00 -13.54 6.27
C LEU A 185 -5.05 -14.60 5.69
N PHE A 186 -3.81 -14.19 5.41
CA PHE A 186 -2.73 -15.10 5.09
C PHE A 186 -1.83 -15.19 6.31
N GLY A 187 -2.13 -16.16 7.16
CA GLY A 187 -1.31 -16.51 8.32
C GLY A 187 -0.09 -17.33 7.92
N ARG A 188 0.91 -17.34 8.80
CA ARG A 188 1.97 -18.35 8.76
C ARG A 188 1.30 -19.73 8.81
N ASN A 189 1.44 -20.50 7.75
CA ASN A 189 1.53 -21.94 7.92
C ASN A 189 2.78 -22.16 8.80
N LYS A 190 2.56 -22.36 10.10
CA LYS A 190 3.52 -23.07 10.93
C LYS A 190 3.13 -24.53 10.92
#